data_AF-A0A4Y2RJ73-F1
#
_entry.id   AF-A0A4Y2RJ73-F1
#
_cell.length_a   1.000
_cell.length_b   1.000
_cell.length_c   1.000
_cell.angle_alpha   90.00
_cell.angle_beta   90.00
_cell.angle_gamma   90.00
#
_symmetry.space_group_name_H-M   'P 1'
#
loop_
_entity.id
_entity.type
_entity.pdbx_description
1 polymer ?
#
loop_
_entity_poly.entity_id
_entity_poly.type
_entity_poly.pdbx_seq_one_letter_code
_entity_poly.pdbx_strand_id
1 'polypeptide(L)'
;MKLNSSQKKCSTYDRELLTIFTMIKRFRHLLDGREFVIFQKPLIYAFQEKTDICRPRQLRHLDFISQFSTDICHVPGTQNFVADNLCRIEIDSISQASCLDYKDIASDLFMDDELKHVLQSDSTSLKLRQQYFTSEDIILACDVSTNVP
;
A
#
# COMPACT_ATOMS: atom_id res chain seq x y z
N MET A 1 -3.34 -7.69 -3.44
CA MET A 1 -3.31 -8.68 -4.55
C MET A 1 -4.17 -9.87 -4.14
N LYS A 2 -5.29 -10.16 -4.82
CA LYS A 2 -6.20 -11.25 -4.41
C LYS A 2 -5.71 -12.57 -4.97
N LEU A 3 -5.23 -13.46 -4.09
CA LEU A 3 -4.84 -14.83 -4.49
C LEU A 3 -6.11 -15.65 -4.78
N ASN A 4 -6.12 -16.36 -5.90
CA ASN A 4 -7.20 -17.30 -6.22
C ASN A 4 -7.17 -18.52 -5.29
N SER A 5 -8.26 -19.29 -5.26
CA SER A 5 -8.45 -20.44 -4.36
C SER A 5 -7.32 -21.46 -4.45
N SER A 6 -6.76 -21.65 -5.64
CA SER A 6 -5.66 -22.58 -5.90
C SER A 6 -4.31 -22.02 -5.44
N GLN A 7 -4.08 -20.71 -5.58
CA GLN A 7 -2.87 -20.00 -5.14
C GLN A 7 -2.78 -19.92 -3.61
N LYS A 8 -3.92 -19.87 -2.91
CA LYS A 8 -3.95 -19.93 -1.43
C LYS A 8 -3.42 -21.27 -0.88
N LYS A 9 -3.54 -22.35 -1.65
CA LYS A 9 -3.04 -23.70 -1.28
C LYS A 9 -1.56 -23.91 -1.63
N CYS A 10 -0.93 -22.97 -2.34
CA CYS A 10 0.48 -23.07 -2.71
C CYS A 10 1.41 -22.82 -1.52
N SER A 11 2.65 -23.32 -1.62
CA SER A 11 3.69 -23.08 -0.63
C SER A 11 3.98 -21.59 -0.44
N THR A 12 4.54 -21.20 0.71
CA THR A 12 4.94 -19.81 0.96
C THR A 12 5.90 -19.31 -0.13
N TYR A 13 6.87 -20.14 -0.53
CA TYR A 13 7.79 -19.83 -1.63
C TYR A 13 7.04 -19.52 -2.94
N ASP A 14 6.13 -20.39 -3.36
CA ASP A 14 5.37 -20.22 -4.61
C ASP A 14 4.48 -18.98 -4.58
N ARG A 15 3.89 -18.67 -3.41
CA ARG A 15 3.07 -17.47 -3.21
C ARG A 15 3.93 -16.21 -3.32
N GLU A 16 5.04 -16.14 -2.60
CA GLU A 16 5.91 -14.95 -2.65
C GLU A 16 6.54 -14.76 -4.03
N LEU A 17 6.94 -15.85 -4.70
CA LEU A 17 7.49 -15.79 -6.05
C LEU A 17 6.46 -15.23 -7.04
N LEU A 18 5.21 -15.67 -6.92
CA LEU A 18 4.11 -15.15 -7.72
C LEU A 18 3.83 -13.68 -7.39
N THR A 19 3.89 -13.28 -6.12
CA THR A 19 3.72 -11.89 -5.68
C THR A 19 4.74 -11.00 -6.36
N ILE A 20 6.04 -11.32 -6.26
CA ILE A 20 7.11 -10.52 -6.87
C ILE A 20 6.96 -10.46 -8.40
N PHE A 21 6.75 -11.61 -9.04
CA PHE A 21 6.51 -11.66 -10.49
C PHE A 21 5.37 -10.72 -10.92
N THR A 22 4.25 -10.75 -10.18
CA THR A 22 3.08 -9.92 -10.50
C THR A 22 3.34 -8.44 -10.24
N MET A 23 4.06 -8.10 -9.17
CA MET A 23 4.40 -6.71 -8.83
C MET A 23 5.34 -6.11 -9.87
N ILE A 24 6.39 -6.82 -10.27
CA ILE A 24 7.32 -6.35 -11.31
C ILE A 24 6.57 -6.18 -12.64
N LYS A 25 5.69 -7.12 -12.99
CA LYS A 25 4.86 -6.99 -14.20
C LYS A 25 3.95 -5.76 -14.15
N ARG A 26 3.35 -5.45 -12.99
CA ARG A 26 2.45 -4.29 -12.81
C ARG A 26 3.21 -2.96 -12.85
N PHE A 27 4.33 -2.89 -12.16
CA PHE A 27 5.14 -1.69 -12.02
C PHE A 27 6.29 -1.63 -13.01
N ARG A 28 6.23 -2.41 -14.10
CA ARG A 28 7.27 -2.50 -15.13
C ARG A 28 7.75 -1.13 -15.60
N HIS A 29 6.82 -0.22 -15.87
CA HIS A 29 7.11 1.15 -16.31
C HIS A 29 7.90 1.99 -15.29
N LEU A 30 7.83 1.67 -14.00
CA LEU A 30 8.62 2.34 -12.95
C LEU A 30 9.99 1.70 -12.76
N LEU A 31 10.11 0.41 -13.07
CA LEU A 31 11.29 -0.42 -12.78
C LEU A 31 12.23 -0.56 -13.99
N ASP A 32 11.70 -0.42 -15.21
CA ASP A 32 12.50 -0.53 -16.44
C ASP A 32 13.68 0.45 -16.41
N GLY A 33 14.89 -0.08 -16.56
CA GLY A 33 16.14 0.69 -16.60
C GLY A 33 16.64 1.20 -15.23
N ARG A 34 16.06 0.76 -14.11
CA ARG A 34 16.48 1.16 -12.77
C ARG A 34 17.01 -0.03 -11.98
N GLU A 35 18.07 0.20 -11.21
CA GLU A 35 18.53 -0.75 -10.20
C GLU A 35 17.65 -0.64 -8.94
N PHE A 36 17.20 -1.78 -8.43
CA PHE A 36 16.42 -1.85 -7.20
C PHE A 36 16.62 -3.19 -6.48
N VAL A 37 16.34 -3.19 -5.19
CA VAL A 37 16.45 -4.36 -4.31
C VAL A 37 15.06 -4.90 -3.98
N ILE A 38 14.91 -6.23 -3.99
CA ILE A 38 13.67 -6.92 -3.62
C ILE A 38 13.79 -7.42 -2.19
N PHE A 39 12.90 -6.98 -1.31
CA PHE A 39 12.89 -7.44 0.09
C PHE A 39 11.93 -8.60 0.29
N GLN A 40 12.44 -9.83 0.36
CA GLN A 40 11.61 -11.02 0.54
C GLN A 40 12.37 -12.20 1.15
N LYS A 41 11.88 -12.71 2.30
CA LYS A 41 12.58 -13.76 3.07
C LYS A 41 12.71 -15.11 2.35
N PRO A 42 11.63 -15.72 1.80
CA PRO A 42 11.73 -17.05 1.22
C PRO A 42 12.50 -17.15 -0.10
N LEU A 43 12.93 -16.03 -0.70
CA LEU A 43 13.56 -16.01 -2.04
C LEU A 43 15.01 -15.52 -2.06
N ILE A 44 15.64 -15.26 -0.90
CA ILE A 44 17.02 -14.77 -0.80
C ILE A 44 18.00 -15.66 -1.60
N TYR A 45 17.79 -16.98 -1.55
CA TYR A 45 18.66 -17.95 -2.20
C TYR A 45 18.16 -18.40 -3.58
N ALA A 46 17.08 -17.82 -4.10
CA ALA A 46 16.41 -18.31 -5.30
C ALA A 46 17.29 -18.28 -6.56
N PHE A 47 18.22 -17.31 -6.65
CA PHE A 47 19.19 -17.20 -7.74
C PHE A 47 20.52 -17.89 -7.46
N GLN A 48 20.71 -18.43 -6.25
CA GLN A 48 21.89 -19.18 -5.83
C GLN A 48 21.64 -20.71 -5.84
N GLU A 49 20.37 -21.12 -5.83
CA GLU A 49 19.97 -22.53 -5.90
C GLU A 49 20.22 -23.13 -7.29
N LYS A 50 20.53 -24.44 -7.32
CA LYS A 50 20.69 -25.17 -8.58
C LYS A 50 19.33 -25.27 -9.30
N THR A 51 19.33 -24.88 -10.58
CA THR A 51 18.13 -24.87 -11.44
C THR A 51 17.46 -26.23 -11.59
N ASP A 52 18.19 -27.33 -11.36
CA ASP A 52 17.68 -28.71 -11.48
C ASP A 52 16.59 -29.07 -10.45
N ILE A 53 16.45 -28.29 -9.38
CA ILE A 53 15.48 -28.54 -8.31
C ILE A 53 14.19 -27.69 -8.52
N CYS A 54 14.25 -26.68 -9.37
CA CYS A 54 13.13 -25.76 -9.58
C CYS A 54 12.09 -26.33 -10.55
N ARG A 55 10.81 -26.15 -10.21
CA ARG A 55 9.72 -26.49 -11.14
C ARG A 55 9.77 -25.58 -12.38
N PRO A 56 9.41 -26.05 -13.59
CA PRO A 56 9.45 -25.23 -14.81
C PRO A 56 8.67 -23.91 -14.73
N ARG A 57 7.63 -23.85 -13.89
CA ARG A 57 6.88 -22.60 -13.63
C ARG A 57 7.68 -21.62 -12.77
N GLN A 58 8.38 -22.10 -11.74
CA GLN A 58 9.21 -21.26 -10.88
C GLN A 58 10.37 -20.68 -11.68
N LEU A 59 11.03 -21.51 -12.49
CA LEU A 59 12.09 -21.10 -13.41
C LEU A 59 11.67 -19.97 -14.33
N ARG A 60 10.49 -20.07 -14.99
CA ARG A 60 9.97 -19.00 -15.85
C ARG A 60 9.71 -17.69 -15.11
N HIS A 61 9.27 -17.74 -13.85
CA HIS A 61 9.09 -16.53 -13.06
C HIS A 61 10.44 -15.94 -12.66
N LEU A 62 11.39 -16.75 -12.21
CA LEU A 62 12.73 -16.31 -11.85
C LEU A 62 13.48 -15.70 -13.04
N ASP A 63 13.38 -16.31 -14.22
CA ASP A 63 13.97 -15.80 -15.46
C ASP A 63 13.36 -14.45 -15.90
N PHE A 64 12.07 -14.24 -15.63
CA PHE A 64 11.47 -12.91 -15.84
C PHE A 64 11.97 -11.90 -14.81
N ILE A 65 12.06 -12.28 -13.55
CA ILE A 65 12.49 -11.40 -12.46
C ILE A 65 13.96 -10.98 -12.64
N SER A 66 14.83 -11.90 -13.07
CA SER A 66 16.27 -11.66 -13.27
C SER A 66 16.57 -10.60 -14.34
N GLN A 67 15.65 -10.39 -15.29
CA GLN A 67 15.77 -9.30 -16.28
C GLN A 67 15.66 -7.91 -15.64
N PHE A 68 15.13 -7.81 -14.42
CA PHE A 68 14.95 -6.56 -13.70
C PHE A 68 15.89 -6.45 -12.51
N SER A 69 15.94 -7.47 -11.65
CA SER A 69 16.84 -7.51 -10.50
C SER A 69 17.05 -8.93 -10.02
N THR A 70 18.29 -9.21 -9.60
CA THR A 70 18.67 -10.43 -8.88
C THR A 70 19.03 -10.15 -7.42
N ASP A 71 19.00 -8.88 -7.00
CA ASP A 71 19.31 -8.49 -5.62
C ASP A 71 18.08 -8.70 -4.73
N ILE A 72 18.06 -9.84 -4.03
CA ILE A 72 17.01 -10.20 -3.08
C ILE A 72 17.59 -10.22 -1.67
N CYS A 73 17.12 -9.30 -0.84
CA CYS A 73 17.55 -9.15 0.55
C CYS A 73 16.44 -9.52 1.53
N HIS A 74 16.83 -9.88 2.75
CA HIS A 74 15.90 -10.08 3.86
C HIS A 74 15.88 -8.87 4.79
N VAL A 75 14.68 -8.39 5.07
CA VAL A 75 14.44 -7.39 6.12
C VAL A 75 13.69 -8.08 7.26
N PRO A 76 14.14 -7.93 8.53
CA PRO A 76 13.42 -8.42 9.68
C PRO A 76 11.98 -7.88 9.71
N GLY A 77 11.02 -8.72 10.15
CA GLY A 77 9.60 -8.33 10.17
C GLY A 77 9.30 -7.05 10.96
N THR A 78 10.09 -6.76 11.99
CA THR A 78 9.99 -5.51 12.79
C THR A 78 10.25 -4.25 11.97
N GLN A 79 11.06 -4.34 10.91
CA GLN A 79 11.38 -3.23 10.01
C GLN A 79 10.51 -3.24 8.74
N ASN A 80 9.82 -4.35 8.46
CA ASN A 80 8.98 -4.52 7.27
C ASN A 80 7.48 -4.27 7.54
N PHE A 81 7.13 -3.64 8.67
CA PHE A 81 5.74 -3.49 9.09
C PHE A 81 4.90 -2.71 8.08
N VAL A 82 5.45 -1.68 7.42
CA VAL A 82 4.72 -0.90 6.41
C VAL A 82 4.33 -1.77 5.22
N ALA A 83 5.29 -2.53 4.68
CA ALA A 83 5.03 -3.39 3.54
C ALA A 83 4.11 -4.56 3.91
N ASP A 84 4.25 -5.15 5.11
CA ASP A 84 3.37 -6.21 5.60
C ASP A 84 1.92 -5.69 5.73
N ASN A 85 1.72 -4.49 6.28
CA ASN A 85 0.40 -3.86 6.34
C ASN A 85 -0.17 -3.60 4.93
N LEU A 86 0.59 -2.94 4.05
CA LEU A 86 0.14 -2.66 2.68
C LEU A 86 -0.16 -3.92 1.87
N CYS A 87 0.60 -5.00 2.07
CA CYS A 87 0.36 -6.28 1.40
C CYS A 87 -0.88 -7.01 1.91
N ARG A 88 -1.23 -6.82 3.19
CA ARG A 88 -2.43 -7.41 3.82
C ARG A 88 -3.71 -6.66 3.48
N ILE A 89 -3.62 -5.38 3.15
CA ILE A 89 -4.79 -4.61 2.74
C ILE A 89 -5.31 -5.20 1.42
N GLU A 90 -6.48 -5.83 1.48
CA GLU A 90 -7.18 -6.21 0.28
C GLU A 90 -7.66 -4.91 -0.38
N ILE A 91 -7.34 -4.69 -1.66
CA ILE A 91 -7.80 -3.48 -2.38
C ILE A 91 -9.34 -3.39 -2.30
N ASP A 92 -10.01 -4.55 -2.29
CA ASP A 92 -11.45 -4.69 -2.07
C ASP A 92 -11.90 -4.13 -0.70
N SER A 93 -11.07 -4.18 0.35
CA SER A 93 -11.39 -3.60 1.67
C SER A 93 -11.27 -2.07 1.71
N ILE A 94 -10.44 -1.46 0.85
CA ILE A 94 -10.40 0.00 0.70
C ILE A 94 -11.62 0.47 -0.09
N SER A 95 -12.03 -0.29 -1.12
CA SER A 95 -13.23 0.04 -1.89
C SER A 95 -14.55 -0.39 -1.20
N GLN A 96 -14.50 -1.27 -0.19
CA GLN A 96 -15.63 -1.62 0.68
C GLN A 96 -15.68 -0.82 1.98
N ALA A 97 -14.60 -0.15 2.38
CA ALA A 97 -14.76 1.01 3.25
C ALA A 97 -15.65 1.95 2.43
N SER A 98 -16.92 2.03 2.82
CA SER A 98 -17.89 2.97 2.29
C SER A 98 -17.15 4.27 2.01
N CYS A 99 -17.10 4.65 0.74
CA CYS A 99 -16.64 5.96 0.30
C CYS A 99 -17.05 6.95 1.38
N LEU A 100 -16.07 7.53 2.10
CA LEU A 100 -16.37 8.52 3.12
C LEU A 100 -17.30 9.54 2.47
N ASP A 101 -18.55 9.63 2.95
CA ASP A 101 -19.48 10.59 2.39
C ASP A 101 -19.09 11.94 2.99
N TYR A 102 -18.30 12.69 2.24
CA TYR A 102 -17.82 13.98 2.70
C TYR A 102 -18.96 14.99 2.90
N LYS A 103 -20.16 14.74 2.33
CA LYS A 103 -21.35 15.56 2.59
C LYS A 103 -21.95 15.26 3.96
N ASP A 104 -21.95 14.00 4.38
CA ASP A 104 -22.36 13.62 5.74
C ASP A 104 -21.40 14.24 6.76
N ILE A 105 -20.09 14.14 6.50
CA ILE A 105 -19.06 14.77 7.35
C ILE A 105 -19.26 16.29 7.39
N ALA A 106 -19.48 16.95 6.26
CA ALA A 106 -19.73 18.40 6.23
C ALA A 106 -20.99 18.79 7.00
N SER A 107 -22.03 17.97 6.93
CA SER A 107 -23.29 18.19 7.65
C SER A 107 -23.10 18.05 9.16
N ASP A 108 -22.41 16.99 9.60
CA ASP A 108 -22.11 16.76 11.02
C ASP A 108 -21.24 17.88 11.59
N LEU A 109 -20.20 18.31 10.86
CA LEU A 109 -19.36 19.45 11.27
C LEU A 109 -20.13 20.77 11.34
N PHE A 110 -21.14 20.98 10.48
CA PHE A 110 -21.98 22.17 10.53
C PHE A 110 -22.91 22.18 11.75
N MET A 111 -23.37 21.01 12.19
CA MET A 111 -24.25 20.87 13.35
C MET A 111 -23.50 20.82 14.68
N ASP A 112 -22.19 20.60 14.66
CA ASP A 112 -21.35 20.55 15.85
C ASP A 112 -21.11 21.95 16.46
N ASP A 113 -21.73 22.20 17.61
CA ASP A 113 -21.59 23.46 18.35
C ASP A 113 -20.24 23.58 19.08
N GLU A 114 -19.61 22.47 19.46
CA GLU A 114 -18.26 22.47 20.05
C GLU A 114 -17.24 22.91 19.00
N LEU A 115 -17.37 22.41 17.77
CA LEU A 115 -16.51 22.80 16.65
C LEU A 115 -16.66 24.30 16.33
N LYS A 116 -17.88 24.85 16.33
CA LYS A 116 -18.09 26.30 16.14
C LYS A 116 -17.41 27.12 17.21
N HIS A 117 -17.45 26.65 18.46
CA HIS A 117 -16.77 27.29 19.57
C HIS A 117 -15.25 27.24 19.40
N VAL A 118 -14.68 26.09 19.02
CA VAL A 118 -13.24 25.94 18.78
C VAL A 118 -12.76 26.74 17.56
N LEU A 119 -13.57 26.87 16.50
CA LEU A 119 -13.28 27.72 15.34
C LEU A 119 -13.18 29.22 15.70
N GLN A 120 -13.88 29.63 16.76
CA GLN A 120 -13.88 31.02 17.24
C GLN A 120 -12.89 31.26 18.40
N SER A 121 -12.37 30.19 19.01
CA SER A 121 -11.57 30.26 20.23
C SER A 121 -10.13 29.83 20.00
N ASP A 122 -9.16 30.68 20.35
CA ASP A 122 -7.72 30.35 20.35
C ASP A 122 -7.30 29.52 21.58
N SER A 123 -8.22 28.77 22.19
CA SER A 123 -7.98 28.05 23.45
C SER A 123 -7.26 26.71 23.26
N THR A 124 -7.17 26.22 22.03
CA THR A 124 -6.52 24.94 21.70
C THR A 124 -5.27 25.15 20.85
N SER A 125 -4.38 24.17 20.82
CA SER A 125 -3.21 24.19 19.94
C SER A 125 -3.54 23.95 18.46
N LEU A 126 -4.80 23.63 18.15
CA LEU A 126 -5.27 23.35 16.79
C LEU A 126 -5.47 24.66 16.03
N LYS A 127 -5.18 24.66 14.72
CA LYS A 127 -5.46 25.78 13.82
C LYS A 127 -6.50 25.34 12.81
N LEU A 128 -7.76 25.29 13.25
CA LEU A 128 -8.85 24.88 12.37
C LEU A 128 -9.20 25.99 11.36
N ARG A 129 -9.35 25.62 10.10
CA ARG A 129 -9.85 26.49 9.03
C ARG A 129 -10.91 25.79 8.20
N GLN A 130 -11.91 26.55 7.79
CA GLN A 130 -12.89 26.10 6.82
C GLN A 130 -12.26 26.13 5.43
N GLN A 131 -12.11 24.96 4.83
CA GLN A 131 -11.56 24.76 3.49
C GLN A 131 -12.68 24.29 2.56
N TYR A 132 -12.77 24.94 1.40
CA TYR A 132 -13.70 24.56 0.36
C TYR A 132 -13.06 23.51 -0.57
N PHE A 133 -13.81 22.45 -0.85
CA PHE A 133 -13.40 21.35 -1.73
C PHE A 133 -14.22 21.39 -3.02
N THR A 134 -13.57 21.77 -4.12
CA THR A 134 -14.21 21.94 -5.44
C THR A 134 -14.74 20.65 -6.04
N SER A 135 -14.23 19.49 -5.63
CA SER A 135 -14.61 18.19 -6.18
C SER A 135 -16.04 17.79 -5.81
N GLU A 136 -16.52 18.19 -4.63
CA GLU A 136 -17.82 17.77 -4.10
C GLU A 136 -18.72 18.94 -3.67
N ASP A 137 -18.26 20.19 -3.84
CA ASP A 137 -18.98 21.42 -3.45
C ASP A 137 -19.36 21.43 -1.96
N ILE A 138 -18.35 21.19 -1.13
CA ILE A 138 -18.48 21.07 0.34
C ILE A 138 -17.46 21.93 1.06
N ILE A 139 -17.78 22.28 2.30
CA ILE A 139 -16.89 22.99 3.22
C ILE A 139 -16.59 22.06 4.40
N LEU A 140 -15.31 21.82 4.67
CA LEU A 140 -14.86 21.06 5.84
C LEU A 140 -13.95 21.91 6.71
N ALA A 141 -14.03 21.71 8.02
CA ALA A 141 -13.06 22.29 8.95
C ALA A 141 -11.83 21.37 9.02
N CYS A 142 -10.67 21.88 8.64
CA CYS A 142 -9.41 21.14 8.61
C CYS A 142 -8.39 21.80 9.55
N ASP A 143 -7.60 21.00 10.27
CA ASP A 143 -6.46 21.53 11.01
C ASP A 143 -5.31 21.82 10.06
N VAL A 144 -4.85 23.07 10.04
CA VAL A 144 -3.72 23.51 9.21
C VAL A 144 -2.46 23.79 10.04
N SER A 145 -2.42 23.32 11.31
CA SER A 145 -1.29 23.54 12.22
C SER A 145 0.04 23.01 11.68
N THR A 146 0.01 21.98 10.84
CA THR A 146 1.18 21.28 10.28
C THR A 146 1.57 21.74 8.88
N ASN A 147 0.91 22.75 8.30
CA ASN A 147 1.07 23.20 6.89
C ASN A 147 0.78 22.10 5.84
N VAL A 148 0.11 21.02 6.22
CA VAL A 148 -0.41 20.01 5.29
C VAL A 148 -1.89 19.83 5.63
N PRO A 149 -2.83 20.06 4.68
CA PRO A 149 -4.25 19.83 4.91
C PRO A 149 -4.58 18.34 5.08
#